data_AF-A0A956GMF5-F1
#
_entry.id   AF-A0A956GMF5-F1
#
_cell.length_a   1.000
_cell.length_b   1.000
_cell.length_c   1.000
_cell.angle_alpha   90.00
_cell.angle_beta   90.00
_cell.angle_gamma   90.00
#
_symmetry.space_group_name_H-M   'P 1'
#
loop_
_entity.id
_entity.type
_entity.pdbx_description
1 polymer ?
#
loop_
_entity_poly.entity_id
_entity_poly.type
_entity_poly.pdbx_seq_one_letter_code
_entity_poly.pdbx_strand_id
1 'polypeptide(L)'
;MQNLIGKYSRHTVWLFALGAVPLGIAAAYATAGLGPKVTAAVYAGIVGLAGFASTFTTKARTRGAVLAFLVAALAAAAVYYLVVSSVFETATTTATDLASGGQAHDAGKEAGSFFGRFFGAFAAVIAFLETSIVGITGAVAGGKAKAQGGLQPQPARA
;
A
#
# COMPACT_ATOMS: atom_id res chain seq x y z
N MET A 1 -24.22 -16.19 -3.18
CA MET A 1 -23.10 -15.55 -2.43
C MET A 1 -22.77 -16.20 -1.08
N GLN A 2 -23.61 -17.09 -0.50
CA GLN A 2 -23.33 -17.72 0.80
C GLN A 2 -22.08 -18.63 0.82
N ASN A 3 -21.70 -19.25 -0.30
CA ASN A 3 -20.60 -20.23 -0.37
C ASN A 3 -19.17 -19.66 -0.23
N LEU A 4 -18.98 -18.34 -0.15
CA LEU A 4 -17.66 -17.70 -0.07
C LEU A 4 -17.38 -17.04 1.30
N ILE A 5 -18.40 -16.92 2.16
CA ILE A 5 -18.29 -16.20 3.44
C ILE A 5 -17.55 -17.07 4.45
N GLY A 6 -16.43 -16.58 5.00
CA GLY A 6 -15.67 -17.28 6.04
C GLY A 6 -15.07 -18.64 5.63
N LYS A 7 -14.94 -18.90 4.32
CA LYS A 7 -14.41 -20.17 3.79
C LYS A 7 -12.92 -20.34 4.10
N TYR A 8 -12.15 -19.25 4.08
CA TYR A 8 -10.70 -19.28 4.18
C TYR A 8 -10.17 -19.13 5.62
N SER A 9 -8.96 -19.66 5.84
CA SER A 9 -8.25 -19.58 7.12
C SER A 9 -8.03 -18.13 7.56
N ARG A 10 -7.84 -17.94 8.87
CA ARG A 10 -7.57 -16.63 9.47
C ARG A 10 -6.27 -16.00 8.94
N HIS A 11 -5.32 -16.83 8.52
CA HIS A 11 -4.03 -16.40 7.99
C HIS A 11 -4.08 -15.91 6.53
N THR A 12 -5.10 -16.29 5.77
CA THR A 12 -5.24 -15.91 4.36
C THR A 12 -5.39 -14.39 4.17
N VAL A 13 -5.79 -13.66 5.20
CA VAL A 13 -5.81 -12.20 5.22
C VAL A 13 -4.45 -11.57 4.92
N TRP A 14 -3.35 -12.20 5.36
CA TRP A 14 -2.00 -11.74 5.08
C TRP A 14 -1.66 -11.84 3.59
N LEU A 15 -2.15 -12.87 2.91
CA LEU A 15 -1.97 -13.00 1.46
C LEU A 15 -2.72 -11.90 0.70
N PHE A 16 -3.92 -11.54 1.15
CA PHE A 16 -4.63 -10.39 0.57
C PHE A 16 -3.90 -9.08 0.82
N ALA A 17 -3.45 -8.82 2.05
CA ALA A 17 -2.76 -7.58 2.39
C ALA A 17 -1.40 -7.45 1.68
N LEU A 18 -0.56 -8.48 1.75
CA LEU A 18 0.77 -8.48 1.15
C LEU A 18 0.75 -8.67 -0.37
N GLY A 19 -0.27 -9.34 -0.92
CA GLY A 19 -0.42 -9.50 -2.37
C GLY A 19 -1.02 -8.27 -3.06
N ALA A 20 -1.91 -7.52 -2.38
CA ALA A 20 -2.55 -6.36 -2.96
C ALA A 20 -1.59 -5.18 -3.18
N VAL A 21 -0.57 -5.04 -2.34
CA VAL A 21 0.43 -3.96 -2.49
C VAL A 21 1.24 -4.07 -3.79
N PRO A 22 1.95 -5.19 -4.08
CA PRO A 22 2.70 -5.33 -5.33
C PRO A 22 1.77 -5.37 -6.55
N LEU A 23 0.58 -5.98 -6.44
CA LEU A 23 -0.40 -5.99 -7.54
C LEU A 23 -0.91 -4.56 -7.83
N GLY A 24 -1.18 -3.79 -6.79
CA GLY A 24 -1.56 -2.38 -6.89
C GLY A 24 -0.45 -1.54 -7.51
N ILE A 25 0.80 -1.72 -7.09
CA ILE A 25 1.95 -1.02 -7.67
C ILE A 25 2.11 -1.37 -9.16
N ALA A 26 2.03 -2.66 -9.52
CA ALA A 26 2.13 -3.10 -10.90
C ALA A 26 1.00 -2.52 -11.77
N ALA A 27 -0.23 -2.51 -11.27
CA ALA A 27 -1.37 -1.91 -11.98
C ALA A 27 -1.26 -0.39 -12.08
N ALA A 28 -0.74 0.28 -11.05
CA ALA A 28 -0.46 1.70 -11.07
C ALA A 28 0.59 2.04 -12.15
N TYR A 29 1.65 1.23 -12.27
CA TYR A 29 2.66 1.39 -13.30
C TYR A 29 2.08 1.19 -14.71
N ALA A 30 1.26 0.16 -14.90
CA ALA A 30 0.58 -0.09 -16.17
C ALA A 30 -0.38 1.03 -16.58
N THR A 31 -0.85 1.83 -15.61
CA THR A 31 -1.79 2.95 -15.84
C THR A 31 -1.14 4.33 -15.70
N ALA A 32 0.18 4.42 -15.56
CA ALA A 32 0.89 5.68 -15.35
C ALA A 32 0.65 6.72 -16.46
N GLY A 33 0.41 6.27 -17.71
CA GLY A 33 0.11 7.13 -18.85
C GLY A 33 -1.31 7.73 -18.88
N LEU A 34 -2.21 7.27 -18.01
CA LEU A 34 -3.62 7.70 -17.97
C LEU A 34 -3.87 8.87 -17.01
N GLY A 35 -2.81 9.34 -16.35
CA GLY A 35 -2.83 10.48 -15.45
C GLY A 35 -3.02 10.10 -13.98
N PRO A 36 -2.57 10.97 -13.04
CA PRO A 36 -2.40 10.61 -11.63
C PRO A 36 -3.69 10.16 -10.94
N LYS A 37 -4.83 10.76 -11.30
CA LYS A 37 -6.14 10.43 -10.71
C LYS A 37 -6.56 8.99 -11.02
N VAL A 38 -6.33 8.54 -12.26
CA VAL A 38 -6.71 7.20 -12.71
C VAL A 38 -5.81 6.17 -12.05
N THR A 39 -4.50 6.42 -12.04
CA THR A 39 -3.51 5.56 -11.39
C THR A 39 -3.81 5.37 -9.90
N ALA A 40 -4.11 6.45 -9.17
CA ALA A 40 -4.48 6.39 -7.76
C ALA A 40 -5.81 5.64 -7.55
N ALA A 41 -6.82 5.88 -8.39
CA ALA A 41 -8.10 5.17 -8.30
C ALA A 41 -7.95 3.66 -8.53
N VAL A 42 -7.09 3.24 -9.46
CA VAL A 42 -6.81 1.82 -9.74
C VAL A 42 -6.10 1.18 -8.55
N TYR A 43 -5.07 1.84 -8.01
CA TYR A 43 -4.38 1.38 -6.81
C TYR A 43 -5.35 1.23 -5.63
N ALA A 44 -6.14 2.28 -5.35
CA ALA A 44 -7.11 2.29 -4.28
C ALA A 44 -8.21 1.22 -4.49
N GLY A 45 -8.66 1.01 -5.72
CA GLY A 45 -9.61 -0.03 -6.06
C GLY A 45 -9.09 -1.42 -5.71
N ILE A 46 -7.85 -1.73 -6.09
CA ILE A 46 -7.22 -3.04 -5.81
C ILE A 46 -7.04 -3.25 -4.31
N VAL A 47 -6.45 -2.27 -3.61
CA VAL A 47 -6.18 -2.37 -2.17
C VAL A 47 -7.49 -2.42 -1.37
N GLY A 48 -8.48 -1.63 -1.76
CA GLY A 48 -9.79 -1.57 -1.12
C GLY A 48 -10.59 -2.86 -1.33
N LEU A 49 -10.60 -3.40 -2.55
CA LEU A 49 -11.24 -4.69 -2.86
C LEU A 49 -10.54 -5.85 -2.16
N ALA A 50 -9.21 -5.83 -2.08
CA ALA A 50 -8.46 -6.83 -1.31
C ALA A 50 -8.79 -6.73 0.19
N GLY A 51 -8.89 -5.50 0.73
CA GLY A 51 -9.35 -5.25 2.08
C GLY A 51 -10.72 -5.86 2.34
N PHE A 52 -11.68 -5.54 1.48
CA PHE A 52 -13.04 -6.08 1.54
C PHE A 52 -13.07 -7.60 1.45
N ALA A 53 -12.43 -8.17 0.44
CA ALA A 53 -12.38 -9.61 0.22
C ALA A 53 -11.72 -10.34 1.39
N SER A 54 -10.67 -9.75 1.98
CA SER A 54 -9.96 -10.34 3.11
C SER A 54 -10.87 -10.57 4.32
N THR A 55 -11.70 -9.60 4.71
CA THR A 55 -12.60 -9.75 5.87
C THR A 55 -13.89 -10.48 5.53
N PHE A 56 -14.40 -10.31 4.32
CA PHE A 56 -15.62 -10.96 3.87
C PHE A 56 -15.44 -12.47 3.70
N THR A 57 -14.33 -12.90 3.08
CA THR A 57 -14.13 -14.31 2.70
C THR A 57 -13.38 -15.15 3.75
N THR A 58 -12.66 -14.51 4.69
CA THR A 58 -11.88 -15.24 5.70
C THR A 58 -12.60 -15.32 7.05
N LYS A 59 -12.13 -16.22 7.92
CA LYS A 59 -12.56 -16.31 9.33
C LYS A 59 -11.93 -15.23 10.24
N ALA A 60 -11.22 -14.25 9.69
CA ALA A 60 -10.59 -13.21 10.49
C ALA A 60 -11.60 -12.21 11.04
N ARG A 61 -11.30 -11.68 12.23
CA ARG A 61 -11.96 -10.48 12.75
C ARG A 61 -11.39 -9.26 12.03
N THR A 62 -12.19 -8.21 11.89
CA THR A 62 -11.78 -6.94 11.27
C THR A 62 -10.46 -6.41 11.83
N ARG A 63 -10.24 -6.53 13.15
CA ARG A 63 -8.98 -6.12 13.80
C ARG A 63 -7.75 -6.85 13.23
N GLY A 64 -7.87 -8.14 12.90
CA GLY A 64 -6.77 -8.91 12.30
C GLY A 64 -6.45 -8.45 10.88
N ALA A 65 -7.46 -8.07 10.10
CA ALA A 65 -7.26 -7.49 8.78
C ALA A 65 -6.69 -6.09 8.83
N VAL A 66 -7.17 -5.24 9.75
CA VAL A 66 -6.59 -3.91 9.99
C VAL A 66 -5.09 -4.01 10.29
N LEU A 67 -4.68 -4.92 11.18
CA LEU A 67 -3.26 -5.14 11.47
C LEU A 67 -2.48 -5.59 10.23
N ALA A 68 -3.01 -6.54 9.46
CA ALA A 68 -2.34 -7.01 8.25
C ALA A 68 -2.15 -5.88 7.21
N PHE A 69 -3.15 -5.02 7.03
CA PHE A 69 -3.05 -3.87 6.11
C PHE A 69 -2.15 -2.76 6.64
N LEU A 70 -2.06 -2.54 7.96
CA LEU A 70 -1.08 -1.62 8.53
C LEU A 70 0.36 -2.11 8.30
N VAL A 71 0.60 -3.41 8.48
CA VAL A 71 1.93 -3.99 8.21
C VAL A 71 2.26 -3.94 6.71
N ALA A 72 1.28 -4.24 5.84
CA ALA A 72 1.45 -4.11 4.40
C ALA A 72 1.71 -2.65 3.99
N ALA A 73 1.06 -1.68 4.64
CA ALA A 73 1.30 -0.25 4.42
C ALA A 73 2.70 0.18 4.88
N LEU A 74 3.20 -0.34 6.00
CA LEU A 74 4.59 -0.09 6.43
C LEU A 74 5.60 -0.66 5.42
N ALA A 75 5.35 -1.86 4.92
CA ALA A 75 6.19 -2.47 3.88
C ALA A 75 6.15 -1.63 2.59
N ALA A 76 4.97 -1.17 2.17
CA ALA A 76 4.81 -0.28 1.02
C ALA A 76 5.58 1.03 1.23
N ALA A 77 5.46 1.65 2.40
CA ALA A 77 6.14 2.89 2.76
C ALA A 77 7.67 2.73 2.69
N ALA A 78 8.21 1.62 3.20
CA ALA A 78 9.63 1.33 3.11
C ALA A 78 10.10 1.18 1.65
N VAL A 79 9.33 0.50 0.81
CA VAL A 79 9.64 0.36 -0.63
C VAL A 79 9.61 1.73 -1.32
N TYR A 80 8.56 2.52 -1.10
CA TYR A 80 8.45 3.87 -1.67
C TYR A 80 9.56 4.80 -1.19
N TYR A 81 9.96 4.71 0.08
CA TYR A 81 11.10 5.45 0.60
C TYR A 81 12.35 5.14 -0.22
N LEU A 82 12.72 3.86 -0.34
CA LEU A 82 13.94 3.42 -1.02
C LEU A 82 13.94 3.79 -2.50
N VAL A 83 12.80 3.61 -3.18
CA VAL A 83 12.67 3.93 -4.61
C VAL A 83 12.76 5.44 -4.82
N VAL A 84 11.99 6.25 -4.09
CA VAL A 84 11.98 7.70 -4.32
C VAL A 84 13.30 8.32 -3.86
N SER A 85 13.90 7.84 -2.77
CA SER A 85 15.19 8.36 -2.31
C SER A 85 16.29 8.12 -3.33
N SER A 86 16.38 6.92 -3.89
CA SER A 86 17.38 6.57 -4.91
C SER A 86 17.16 7.33 -6.22
N VAL A 87 15.91 7.52 -6.65
CA VAL A 87 15.57 8.27 -7.86
C VAL A 87 15.99 9.73 -7.73
N PHE A 88 15.64 10.40 -6.63
CA PHE A 88 16.01 11.80 -6.44
C PHE A 88 17.51 11.99 -6.23
N GLU A 89 18.17 11.10 -5.48
CA GLU A 89 19.63 11.15 -5.32
C GLU A 89 20.34 11.03 -6.66
N THR A 90 19.94 10.05 -7.47
CA THR A 90 20.52 9.82 -8.81
C THR A 90 20.22 10.99 -9.74
N ALA A 91 18.97 11.48 -9.76
CA ALA A 91 18.55 12.56 -10.65
C ALA A 91 19.27 13.87 -10.33
N THR A 92 19.38 14.23 -9.04
CA THR A 92 20.07 15.44 -8.61
C THR A 92 21.56 15.34 -8.91
N THR A 93 22.22 14.23 -8.57
CA THR A 93 23.65 14.04 -8.86
C THR A 93 23.93 14.14 -10.35
N THR A 94 23.13 13.45 -11.17
CA THR A 94 23.28 13.44 -12.63
C THR A 94 23.07 14.83 -13.22
N ALA A 95 22.04 15.57 -12.77
CA ALA A 95 21.78 16.92 -13.24
C ALA A 95 22.91 17.90 -12.88
N THR A 96 23.46 17.79 -11.66
CA THR A 96 24.60 18.60 -11.23
C THR A 96 25.87 18.27 -12.00
N ASP A 97 26.13 16.99 -12.28
CA ASP A 97 27.27 16.57 -13.10
C ASP A 97 27.17 17.10 -14.53
N LEU A 98 25.99 17.01 -15.14
CA LEU A 98 25.73 17.56 -16.47
C LEU A 98 25.90 19.09 -16.52
N ALA A 99 25.43 19.80 -15.49
CA ALA A 99 25.53 21.26 -15.44
C ALA A 99 26.95 21.77 -15.15
N SER A 100 27.74 21.02 -14.37
CA SER A 100 29.09 21.42 -13.94
C SER A 100 30.22 20.76 -14.72
N GLY A 101 29.92 19.85 -15.65
CA GLY A 101 30.93 19.01 -16.30
C GLY A 101 31.64 18.07 -15.31
N GLY A 102 30.96 17.67 -14.24
CA GLY A 102 31.48 16.80 -13.17
C GLY A 102 32.30 17.50 -12.09
N GLN A 103 32.53 18.82 -12.17
CA GLN A 103 33.31 19.55 -11.16
C GLN A 103 32.61 19.66 -9.81
N ALA A 104 31.27 19.61 -9.80
CA ALA A 104 30.46 19.72 -8.60
C ALA A 104 29.85 18.38 -8.16
N HIS A 105 30.47 17.25 -8.53
CA HIS A 105 29.92 15.92 -8.27
C HIS A 105 29.64 15.65 -6.79
N ASP A 106 30.58 15.97 -5.90
CA ASP A 106 30.42 15.72 -4.46
C ASP A 106 29.33 16.60 -3.85
N ALA A 107 29.23 17.86 -4.28
CA ALA A 107 28.14 18.75 -3.88
C ALA A 107 26.77 18.27 -4.42
N GLY A 108 26.75 17.74 -5.65
CA GLY A 108 25.58 17.12 -6.26
C GLY A 108 25.11 15.87 -5.52
N LYS A 109 26.04 15.03 -5.07
CA LYS A 109 25.77 13.87 -4.22
C LYS A 109 25.21 14.25 -2.86
N GLU A 110 25.79 15.24 -2.19
CA GLU A 110 25.32 15.69 -0.88
C GLU A 110 23.90 16.26 -0.97
N ALA A 111 23.66 17.15 -1.94
CA ALA A 111 22.33 17.69 -2.22
C ALA A 111 21.35 16.59 -2.64
N GLY A 112 21.78 15.66 -3.49
CA GLY A 112 20.99 14.51 -3.94
C GLY A 112 20.59 13.60 -2.78
N SER A 113 21.49 13.33 -1.84
CA SER A 113 21.17 12.53 -0.65
C SER A 113 20.16 13.24 0.25
N PHE A 114 20.28 14.57 0.42
CA PHE A 114 19.31 15.35 1.18
C PHE A 114 17.92 15.32 0.53
N PHE A 115 17.82 15.67 -0.77
CA PHE A 115 16.55 15.65 -1.49
C PHE A 115 15.96 14.24 -1.58
N GLY A 116 16.81 13.23 -1.80
CA GLY A 116 16.43 11.83 -1.79
C GLY A 116 15.77 11.42 -0.48
N ARG A 117 16.40 11.70 0.67
CA ARG A 117 15.82 11.37 1.98
C ARG A 117 14.53 12.13 2.24
N PHE A 118 14.46 13.41 1.88
CA PHE A 118 13.27 14.24 2.10
C PHE A 118 12.07 13.75 1.27
N PHE A 119 12.22 13.63 -0.05
CA PHE A 119 11.15 13.18 -0.93
C PHE A 119 10.83 11.70 -0.73
N GLY A 120 11.83 10.88 -0.39
CA GLY A 120 11.65 9.50 0.04
C GLY A 120 10.75 9.40 1.27
N ALA A 121 11.04 10.18 2.32
CA ALA A 121 10.22 10.20 3.54
C ALA A 121 8.80 10.69 3.26
N PHE A 122 8.66 11.75 2.46
CA PHE A 122 7.35 12.25 2.05
C PHE A 122 6.53 11.19 1.30
N ALA A 123 7.12 10.57 0.28
CA ALA A 123 6.45 9.52 -0.49
C ALA A 123 6.07 8.31 0.38
N ALA A 124 6.94 7.93 1.31
CA ALA A 124 6.67 6.85 2.27
C ALA A 124 5.46 7.15 3.16
N VAL A 125 5.36 8.38 3.69
CA VAL A 125 4.22 8.81 4.50
C VAL A 125 2.92 8.79 3.69
N ILE A 126 2.95 9.30 2.45
CA ILE A 126 1.77 9.29 1.58
C ILE A 126 1.35 7.86 1.25
N ALA A 127 2.28 7.00 0.83
CA ALA A 127 2.00 5.60 0.54
C ALA A 127 1.44 4.88 1.77
N PHE A 128 2.03 5.10 2.96
CA PHE A 128 1.54 4.54 4.20
C PHE A 128 0.08 4.93 4.47
N LEU A 129 -0.22 6.24 4.38
CA LEU A 129 -1.56 6.76 4.65
C LEU A 129 -2.58 6.24 3.64
N GLU A 130 -2.26 6.27 2.35
CA GLU A 130 -3.15 5.81 1.29
C GLU A 130 -3.46 4.31 1.42
N THR A 131 -2.43 3.46 1.51
CA THR A 131 -2.60 2.01 1.65
C THR A 131 -3.36 1.67 2.94
N SER A 132 -3.07 2.37 4.04
CA SER A 132 -3.74 2.14 5.33
C SER A 132 -5.21 2.54 5.26
N ILE A 133 -5.52 3.77 4.83
CA ILE A 133 -6.90 4.28 4.80
C ILE A 133 -7.77 3.41 3.89
N VAL A 134 -7.30 3.12 2.69
CA VAL A 134 -8.06 2.35 1.70
C VAL A 134 -8.21 0.89 2.14
N GLY A 135 -7.11 0.24 2.58
CA GLY A 135 -7.12 -1.14 3.01
C GLY A 135 -8.00 -1.36 4.25
N ILE A 136 -7.92 -0.45 5.23
CA ILE A 136 -8.76 -0.48 6.44
C ILE A 136 -10.22 -0.23 6.07
N THR A 137 -10.51 0.75 5.20
CA THR A 137 -11.88 1.04 4.76
C THR A 137 -12.51 -0.18 4.09
N GLY A 138 -11.77 -0.83 3.18
CA GLY A 138 -12.18 -2.09 2.57
C GLY A 138 -12.43 -3.18 3.62
N ALA A 139 -11.48 -3.40 4.54
CA ALA A 139 -11.59 -4.40 5.58
C ALA A 139 -12.81 -4.17 6.51
N VAL A 140 -13.09 -2.93 6.89
CA VAL A 140 -14.25 -2.56 7.70
C VAL A 140 -15.55 -2.79 6.93
N ALA A 141 -15.61 -2.36 5.66
CA ALA A 141 -16.77 -2.58 4.80
C ALA A 141 -17.07 -4.09 4.63
N GLY A 142 -16.06 -4.92 4.39
CA GLY A 142 -16.20 -6.37 4.28
C GLY A 142 -16.67 -7.03 5.59
N GLY A 143 -16.19 -6.53 6.73
CA GLY A 143 -16.64 -6.97 8.05
C GLY A 143 -18.11 -6.64 8.33
N LYS A 144 -18.55 -5.42 7.98
CA LYS A 144 -19.96 -5.01 8.10
C LYS A 144 -20.88 -5.82 7.18
N ALA A 145 -20.49 -6.01 5.92
CA ALA A 145 -21.23 -6.82 4.96
C ALA A 145 -21.39 -8.28 5.44
N LYS A 146 -20.32 -8.85 6.02
CA LYS A 146 -20.35 -10.18 6.61
C LYS A 146 -21.31 -10.27 7.82
N ALA A 147 -21.35 -9.24 8.66
CA ALA A 147 -22.25 -9.19 9.82
C ALA A 147 -23.73 -9.03 9.41
N GLN A 148 -24.01 -8.21 8.40
CA GLN A 148 -25.36 -8.02 7.83
C GLN A 148 -25.86 -9.28 7.11
N GLY A 149 -24.95 -10.09 6.55
CA GLY A 149 -25.26 -11.40 5.96
C GLY A 149 -25.63 -12.52 6.95
N GLY A 150 -25.79 -12.23 8.24
CA GLY A 150 -26.39 -13.14 9.22
C GLY A 150 -25.44 -14.06 9.99
N LEU A 151 -24.12 -13.85 9.93
CA LEU A 151 -23.14 -14.66 10.67
C LEU A 151 -22.34 -13.82 11.67
N GLN A 152 -23.02 -13.32 12.70
CA GLN A 152 -22.31 -13.09 13.96
C GLN A 152 -21.86 -14.47 14.47
N PRO A 153 -20.57 -14.67 14.81
CA PRO A 153 -20.22 -15.78 15.68
C PRO A 153 -21.00 -15.58 16.96
N GLN A 154 -21.89 -16.53 17.26
CA GLN A 154 -22.55 -16.63 18.56
C GLN A 154 -21.46 -16.42 19.62
N PRO A 155 -21.57 -15.43 20.53
CA PRO A 155 -20.61 -15.33 21.62
C PRO A 155 -20.64 -16.66 22.34
N ALA A 156 -19.47 -17.28 22.50
CA ALA A 156 -19.35 -18.52 23.27
C ALA A 156 -20.00 -18.25 24.62
N ARG A 157 -21.12 -18.94 24.89
CA ARG A 157 -21.78 -18.89 26.19
C ARG A 157 -20.74 -19.41 27.19
N ALA A 158 -20.30 -18.52 28.08
CA ALA A 158 -19.64 -18.91 29.33
C ALA A 158 -20.70 -19.48 30.28
#